data_AF-A0A7S0VWQ7-F1
#
_entry.id   AF-A0A7S0VWQ7-F1
#
_cell.length_a   1.000
_cell.length_b   1.000
_cell.length_c   1.000
_cell.angle_alpha   90.00
_cell.angle_beta   90.00
_cell.angle_gamma   90.00
#
_symmetry.space_group_name_H-M   'P 1'
#
loop_
_entity.id
_entity.type
_entity.pdbx_description
1 polymer ?
#
loop_
_entity_poly.entity_id
_entity_poly.type
_entity_poly.pdbx_seq_one_letter_code
_entity_poly.pdbx_strand_id
1 'polypeptide(L)'
;NPASVLHSLVPLLTLWAPPLAIQALAAYVIGDTTNLMLKWPAMGDRPYWMDPRVRQFGSSTCEVGWGMPSGHMQVTVAVYAVLAYAFRRAWFTACIAALVLITAVSRVHMGAHTPLQVGCGLLAGVVTAWVVVRMRPGIRRWCSREMGHQARARHALAAAAAIVAIIVAEHAALEAAGLEPSKSVAKATAACRGGVHGTVATGKGIARDTGALLGAAAGRWVYYSNAPRNVLASKDAGKRLPWWALALLWGVSALASLRALTAVEVAGVAAAGGGGAGQ
;
A
#
# COMPACT_ATOMS: atom_id res chain seq x y z
N ASN A 1 11.43 -0.18 0.24
CA ASN A 1 10.33 -0.60 -0.65
C ASN A 1 9.04 -0.59 0.16
N PRO A 2 7.99 0.15 -0.23
CA PRO A 2 6.70 0.17 0.47
C PRO A 2 6.12 -1.22 0.77
N ALA A 3 6.34 -2.22 -0.09
CA ALA A 3 5.87 -3.59 0.14
C ALA A 3 6.44 -4.23 1.42
N SER A 4 7.66 -3.86 1.84
CA SER A 4 8.24 -4.38 3.10
C SER A 4 7.53 -3.85 4.34
N VAL A 5 6.84 -2.71 4.26
CA VAL A 5 5.99 -2.22 5.34
C VAL A 5 4.86 -3.20 5.60
N LEU A 6 4.15 -3.61 4.54
CA LEU A 6 2.99 -4.49 4.67
C LEU A 6 3.41 -5.91 5.07
N HIS A 7 4.50 -6.43 4.51
CA HIS A 7 4.93 -7.82 4.72
C HIS A 7 5.75 -8.05 6.00
N SER A 8 6.34 -7.00 6.58
CA SER A 8 7.24 -7.16 7.73
C SER A 8 6.83 -6.28 8.92
N LEU A 9 6.60 -4.98 8.70
CA LEU A 9 6.35 -4.04 9.79
C LEU A 9 4.96 -4.21 10.41
N VAL A 10 3.90 -4.31 9.59
CA VAL A 10 2.53 -4.49 10.11
C VAL A 10 2.39 -5.80 10.90
N PRO A 11 2.89 -6.97 10.43
CA PRO A 11 2.91 -8.21 11.23
C PRO A 11 3.58 -8.05 12.58
N LEU A 12 4.78 -7.46 12.61
CA LEU A 12 5.49 -7.23 13.88
C LEU A 12 4.67 -6.34 14.82
N LEU A 13 4.07 -5.25 14.31
CA LEU A 13 3.23 -4.37 15.12
C LEU A 13 1.96 -5.07 15.62
N THR A 14 1.37 -6.01 14.86
CA THR A 14 0.18 -6.76 15.31
C THR A 14 0.44 -7.62 16.54
N LEU A 15 1.69 -8.05 16.76
CA LEU A 15 2.08 -8.82 17.94
C LEU A 15 2.05 -7.97 19.20
N TRP A 16 2.61 -6.76 19.13
CA TRP A 16 2.94 -5.96 20.32
C TRP A 16 1.94 -4.81 20.56
N ALA A 17 1.36 -4.26 19.49
CA ALA A 17 0.49 -3.09 19.54
C ALA A 17 -0.56 -3.11 18.42
N PRO A 18 -1.62 -3.93 18.51
CA PRO A 18 -2.61 -4.06 17.43
C PRO A 18 -3.24 -2.74 16.97
N PRO A 19 -3.61 -1.79 17.85
CA PRO A 19 -4.13 -0.51 17.38
C PRO A 19 -3.11 0.29 16.54
N LEU A 20 -1.81 0.16 16.83
CA LEU A 20 -0.76 0.80 16.06
C LEU A 20 -0.53 0.08 14.73
N ALA A 21 -0.65 -1.24 14.70
CA ALA A 21 -0.60 -2.02 13.47
C ALA A 21 -1.74 -1.65 12.51
N ILE A 22 -2.96 -1.50 13.02
CA ILE A 22 -4.11 -1.06 12.19
C ILE A 22 -3.95 0.40 11.74
N GLN A 23 -3.35 1.28 12.55
CA GLN A 23 -2.99 2.63 12.10
C GLN A 23 -1.95 2.59 10.96
N ALA A 24 -0.91 1.78 11.07
CA ALA A 24 0.10 1.62 10.02
C ALA A 24 -0.50 1.02 8.74
N LEU A 25 -1.37 0.02 8.87
CA LEU A 25 -2.11 -0.57 7.75
C LEU A 25 -3.02 0.47 7.09
N ALA A 26 -3.77 1.25 7.87
CA ALA A 26 -4.63 2.31 7.34
C ALA A 26 -3.81 3.38 6.61
N ALA A 27 -2.66 3.79 7.16
CA ALA A 27 -1.76 4.74 6.50
C ALA A 27 -1.21 4.21 5.18
N TYR A 28 -0.87 2.92 5.14
CA TYR A 28 -0.45 2.26 3.91
C TYR A 28 -1.55 2.25 2.86
N VAL A 29 -2.73 1.70 3.20
CA VAL A 29 -3.85 1.52 2.26
C VAL A 29 -4.39 2.85 1.76
N ILE A 30 -4.62 3.82 2.67
CA ILE A 30 -5.07 5.17 2.27
C ILE A 30 -3.98 5.85 1.44
N GLY A 31 -2.71 5.73 1.82
CA GLY A 31 -1.59 6.31 1.10
C GLY A 31 -1.45 5.76 -0.32
N ASP A 32 -1.57 4.45 -0.50
CA ASP A 32 -1.47 3.82 -1.81
C ASP A 32 -2.68 4.14 -2.70
N THR A 33 -3.90 4.02 -2.14
CA THR A 33 -5.14 4.35 -2.86
C THR A 33 -5.15 5.81 -3.30
N THR A 34 -4.82 6.74 -2.41
CA THR A 34 -4.76 8.17 -2.76
C THR A 34 -3.61 8.49 -3.69
N ASN A 35 -2.48 7.78 -3.63
CA ASN A 35 -1.40 7.97 -4.60
C ASN A 35 -1.84 7.59 -6.01
N LEU A 36 -2.60 6.50 -6.16
CA LEU A 36 -3.17 6.10 -7.44
C LEU A 36 -4.07 7.20 -8.00
N MET A 37 -5.00 7.70 -7.16
CA MET A 37 -5.91 8.80 -7.52
C MET A 37 -5.18 10.06 -7.96
N LEU A 38 -4.10 10.43 -7.28
CA LEU A 38 -3.36 11.65 -7.58
C LEU A 38 -2.50 11.55 -8.84
N LYS A 39 -2.20 10.34 -9.34
CA LYS A 39 -1.34 10.15 -10.52
C LYS A 39 -1.99 10.60 -11.82
N TRP A 40 -3.29 10.41 -11.96
CA TRP A 40 -4.02 10.72 -13.19
C TRP A 40 -4.26 12.20 -13.47
N PRO A 41 -4.65 13.06 -12.51
CA PRO A 41 -4.73 14.48 -12.81
C PRO A 41 -3.36 15.09 -13.09
N ALA A 42 -2.28 14.51 -12.55
CA ALA A 42 -0.94 15.05 -12.69
C ALA A 42 -0.20 14.59 -13.96
N MET A 43 -0.43 13.34 -14.42
CA MET A 43 0.23 12.70 -15.59
C MET A 43 1.72 13.06 -15.74
N GLY A 44 2.44 13.15 -14.63
CA GLY A 44 3.82 13.61 -14.65
C GLY A 44 4.74 12.54 -15.21
N ASP A 45 5.42 12.82 -16.31
CA ASP A 45 6.41 11.90 -16.89
C ASP A 45 7.59 11.66 -15.93
N ARG A 46 8.17 10.47 -16.00
CA ARG A 46 9.35 10.10 -15.18
C ARG A 46 10.63 10.59 -15.86
N PRO A 47 11.69 10.91 -15.11
CA PRO A 47 12.95 11.40 -15.70
C PRO A 47 13.50 10.47 -16.77
N TYR A 48 13.51 9.15 -16.51
CA TYR A 48 14.02 8.18 -17.46
C TYR A 48 13.17 8.00 -18.73
N TRP A 49 11.92 8.49 -18.75
CA TRP A 49 11.09 8.54 -19.97
C TRP A 49 11.47 9.71 -20.88
N MET A 50 11.95 10.80 -20.27
CA MET A 50 12.18 12.07 -20.96
C MET A 50 13.61 12.19 -21.49
N ASP A 51 14.59 11.57 -20.82
CA ASP A 51 15.99 11.63 -21.22
C ASP A 51 16.66 10.25 -21.19
N PRO A 52 17.06 9.69 -22.36
CA PRO A 52 17.70 8.38 -22.44
C PRO A 52 19.09 8.32 -21.82
N ARG A 53 19.68 9.48 -21.47
CA ARG A 53 20.97 9.60 -20.76
C ARG A 53 20.84 9.32 -19.26
N VAL A 54 19.62 9.32 -18.71
CA VAL A 54 19.38 8.98 -17.30
C VAL A 54 19.85 7.55 -17.05
N ARG A 55 20.78 7.40 -16.09
CA ARG A 55 21.28 6.09 -15.68
C ARG A 55 20.15 5.26 -15.07
N GLN A 56 19.94 4.07 -15.61
CA GLN A 56 18.92 3.14 -15.13
C GLN A 56 19.55 2.07 -14.22
N PHE A 57 18.89 1.77 -13.12
CA PHE A 57 19.28 0.75 -12.13
C PHE A 57 18.30 -0.42 -12.19
N GLY A 58 18.07 -0.93 -13.41
CA GLY A 58 17.16 -2.04 -13.68
C GLY A 58 15.76 -1.85 -13.07
N SER A 59 15.31 -2.84 -12.32
CA SER A 59 14.01 -2.86 -11.65
C SER A 59 13.85 -1.85 -10.51
N SER A 60 14.80 -0.94 -10.27
CA SER A 60 14.59 0.16 -9.32
C SER A 60 14.28 1.49 -10.01
N THR A 61 14.61 1.61 -11.30
CA THR A 61 14.27 2.77 -12.14
C THR A 61 12.99 2.53 -12.94
N CYS A 62 12.85 1.31 -13.48
CA CYS A 62 11.90 0.97 -14.54
C CYS A 62 10.46 0.67 -14.08
N GLU A 63 9.88 1.56 -13.28
CA GLU A 63 8.52 1.42 -12.77
C GLU A 63 7.45 1.89 -13.76
N VAL A 64 6.41 1.10 -13.94
CA VAL A 64 5.24 1.50 -14.73
C VAL A 64 4.37 2.52 -13.98
N GLY A 65 3.61 3.32 -14.74
CA GLY A 65 2.69 4.32 -14.19
C GLY A 65 3.32 5.70 -14.00
N TRP A 66 2.48 6.74 -14.00
CA TRP A 66 2.88 8.14 -13.91
C TRP A 66 3.77 8.44 -12.70
N GLY A 67 4.74 9.35 -12.85
CA GLY A 67 5.76 9.67 -11.86
C GLY A 67 5.31 10.63 -10.75
N MET A 68 4.26 11.43 -10.98
CA MET A 68 3.76 12.42 -10.03
C MET A 68 2.47 11.95 -9.36
N PRO A 69 2.33 11.98 -8.02
CA PRO A 69 3.38 12.10 -7.01
C PRO A 69 4.09 10.75 -6.75
N SER A 70 5.27 10.79 -6.12
CA SER A 70 6.02 9.56 -5.80
C SER A 70 5.33 8.72 -4.71
N GLY A 71 4.78 7.57 -5.09
CA GLY A 71 4.13 6.62 -4.16
C GLY A 71 5.08 6.04 -3.12
N HIS A 72 6.36 5.84 -3.49
CA HIS A 72 7.41 5.44 -2.57
C HIS A 72 7.55 6.43 -1.40
N MET A 73 7.54 7.73 -1.71
CA MET A 73 7.62 8.78 -0.70
C MET A 73 6.33 8.90 0.10
N GLN A 74 5.18 8.93 -0.57
CA GLN A 74 3.88 9.09 0.08
C GLN A 74 3.61 7.99 1.11
N VAL A 75 3.74 6.72 0.73
CA VAL A 75 3.47 5.59 1.63
C VAL A 75 4.49 5.51 2.76
N THR A 76 5.78 5.73 2.47
CA THR A 76 6.83 5.75 3.49
C THR A 76 6.55 6.83 4.53
N VAL A 77 6.34 8.08 4.09
CA VAL A 77 6.05 9.19 5.00
C VAL A 77 4.76 8.94 5.78
N ALA A 78 3.68 8.48 5.13
CA ALA A 78 2.41 8.20 5.78
C ALA A 78 2.54 7.23 6.94
N VAL A 79 3.18 6.08 6.70
CA VAL A 79 3.33 5.01 7.69
C VAL A 79 4.27 5.43 8.81
N TYR A 80 5.47 5.90 8.47
CA TYR A 80 6.48 6.19 9.49
C TYR A 80 6.14 7.44 10.29
N ALA A 81 5.48 8.45 9.74
CA ALA A 81 5.01 9.59 10.52
C ALA A 81 3.95 9.19 11.57
N VAL A 82 3.06 8.24 11.25
CA VAL A 82 2.13 7.65 12.22
C VAL A 82 2.88 6.95 13.36
N LEU A 83 3.95 6.23 13.05
CA LEU A 83 4.81 5.62 14.07
C LEU A 83 5.53 6.67 14.91
N ALA A 84 6.18 7.66 14.30
CA ALA A 84 6.85 8.75 15.00
C ALA A 84 5.89 9.44 16.00
N TYR A 85 4.67 9.72 15.55
CA TYR A 85 3.62 10.31 16.37
C TYR A 85 3.18 9.40 17.53
N ALA A 86 3.17 8.09 17.34
CA ALA A 86 2.80 7.12 18.37
C ALA A 86 3.89 6.95 19.44
N PHE A 87 5.16 6.90 19.05
CA PHE A 87 6.29 6.68 19.98
C PHE A 87 6.72 7.97 20.71
N ARG A 88 6.58 9.15 20.09
CA ARG A 88 6.92 10.47 20.66
C ARG A 88 8.33 10.55 21.28
N ARG A 89 9.30 9.84 20.70
CA ARG A 89 10.72 9.88 21.12
C ARG A 89 11.55 10.61 20.08
N ALA A 90 12.28 11.65 20.49
CA ALA A 90 13.07 12.49 19.60
C ALA A 90 14.08 11.69 18.75
N TRP A 91 14.80 10.74 19.36
CA TRP A 91 15.74 9.87 18.64
C TRP A 91 15.03 9.04 17.56
N PHE A 92 13.84 8.52 17.85
CA PHE A 92 13.07 7.70 16.91
C PHE A 92 12.53 8.55 15.76
N THR A 93 12.06 9.77 16.06
CA THR A 93 11.67 10.75 15.05
C THR A 93 12.85 11.13 14.15
N ALA A 94 14.06 11.30 14.72
CA ALA A 94 15.28 11.56 13.94
C ALA A 94 15.63 10.38 13.01
N CYS A 95 15.54 9.14 13.49
CA CYS A 95 15.73 7.95 12.66
C CYS A 95 14.73 7.91 11.48
N ILE A 96 13.47 8.26 11.73
CA ILE A 96 12.44 8.32 10.68
C ILE A 96 12.72 9.44 9.68
N ALA A 97 13.13 10.62 10.15
CA ALA A 97 13.52 11.72 9.27
C ALA A 97 14.70 11.30 8.36
N ALA A 98 15.70 10.62 8.92
CA ALA A 98 16.81 10.07 8.15
C ALA A 98 16.33 9.03 7.11
N LEU A 99 15.42 8.13 7.47
CA LEU A 99 14.83 7.16 6.54
C LEU A 99 14.08 7.84 5.38
N VAL A 100 13.29 8.88 5.68
CA VAL A 100 12.57 9.67 4.67
C VAL A 100 13.57 10.36 3.73
N LEU A 101 14.64 10.95 4.26
CA LEU A 101 15.69 11.58 3.47
C LEU A 101 16.41 10.57 2.57
N ILE A 102 16.82 9.42 3.12
CA ILE A 102 17.46 8.34 2.35
C ILE A 102 16.52 7.89 1.22
N THR A 103 15.23 7.73 1.51
CA THR A 103 14.24 7.38 0.49
C THR A 103 14.15 8.47 -0.59
N ALA A 104 14.07 9.74 -0.21
CA ALA A 104 14.01 10.87 -1.15
C ALA A 104 15.21 10.88 -2.11
N VAL A 105 16.43 10.83 -1.55
CA VAL A 105 17.68 10.80 -2.32
C VAL A 105 17.74 9.58 -3.22
N SER A 106 17.37 8.41 -2.70
CA SER A 106 17.32 7.15 -3.44
C SER A 106 16.44 7.24 -4.69
N ARG A 107 15.25 7.85 -4.59
CA ARG A 107 14.31 7.97 -5.71
C ARG A 107 14.77 8.93 -6.81
N VAL A 108 15.45 10.02 -6.43
CA VAL A 108 16.03 10.98 -7.39
C VAL A 108 17.29 10.39 -8.02
N HIS A 109 18.19 9.81 -7.22
CA HIS A 109 19.45 9.24 -7.68
C HIS A 109 19.24 8.13 -8.71
N MET A 110 18.21 7.29 -8.53
CA MET A 110 17.87 6.24 -9.48
C MET A 110 17.18 6.71 -10.75
N GLY A 111 16.94 8.02 -10.91
CA GLY A 111 16.26 8.59 -12.07
C GLY A 111 14.78 8.19 -12.19
N ALA A 112 14.20 7.63 -11.13
CA ALA A 112 12.82 7.17 -11.12
C ALA A 112 11.81 8.31 -10.89
N HIS A 113 12.23 9.39 -10.23
CA HIS A 113 11.43 10.58 -9.96
C HIS A 113 12.26 11.87 -9.97
N THR A 114 11.60 13.00 -10.26
CA THR A 114 12.17 14.34 -10.05
C THR A 114 12.08 14.76 -8.57
N PRO A 115 12.88 15.76 -8.12
CA PRO A 115 12.75 16.32 -6.77
C PRO A 115 11.34 16.83 -6.45
N LEU A 116 10.66 17.43 -7.43
CA LEU A 116 9.28 17.89 -7.27
C LEU A 116 8.31 16.72 -7.03
N GLN A 117 8.45 15.62 -7.78
CA GLN A 117 7.63 14.42 -7.59
C GLN A 117 7.82 13.78 -6.21
N VAL A 118 9.06 13.83 -5.70
CA VAL A 118 9.41 13.40 -4.35
C VAL A 118 8.80 14.33 -3.30
N GLY A 119 8.88 15.65 -3.49
CA GLY A 119 8.29 16.66 -2.61
C GLY A 119 6.77 16.56 -2.51
N CYS A 120 6.07 16.43 -3.64
CA CYS A 120 4.62 16.21 -3.66
C CYS A 120 4.22 14.90 -2.97
N GLY A 121 5.00 13.83 -3.17
CA GLY A 121 4.81 12.56 -2.47
C GLY A 121 4.97 12.71 -0.96
N LEU A 122 5.99 13.44 -0.50
CA LEU A 122 6.19 13.75 0.92
C LEU A 122 4.99 14.50 1.50
N LEU A 123 4.53 15.56 0.83
CA LEU A 123 3.38 16.34 1.27
C LEU A 123 2.11 15.47 1.37
N ALA A 124 1.82 14.70 0.33
CA ALA A 124 0.69 13.78 0.32
C ALA A 124 0.79 12.76 1.47
N GLY A 125 1.99 12.24 1.75
CA GLY A 125 2.23 11.32 2.86
C GLY A 125 1.99 11.96 4.24
N VAL A 126 2.40 13.22 4.44
CA VAL A 126 2.11 13.97 5.68
C VAL A 126 0.61 14.15 5.87
N VAL A 127 -0.11 14.50 4.80
CA VAL A 127 -1.57 14.65 4.83
C VAL A 127 -2.24 13.30 5.17
N THR A 128 -1.81 12.20 4.54
CA THR A 128 -2.31 10.86 4.88
C THR A 128 -2.06 10.51 6.34
N ALA A 129 -0.85 10.76 6.85
CA ALA A 129 -0.53 10.52 8.26
C ALA A 129 -1.43 11.34 9.19
N TRP A 130 -1.66 12.62 8.87
CA TRP A 130 -2.55 13.49 9.63
C TRP A 130 -3.98 12.93 9.68
N VAL A 131 -4.54 12.49 8.54
CA VAL A 131 -5.87 11.84 8.50
C VAL A 131 -5.90 10.61 9.41
N VAL A 132 -4.92 9.71 9.30
CA VAL A 132 -4.87 8.49 10.13
C VAL A 132 -4.72 8.81 11.60
N VAL A 133 -3.94 9.85 11.95
CA VAL A 133 -3.80 10.32 13.33
C VAL A 133 -5.14 10.79 13.91
N ARG A 134 -6.02 11.39 13.09
CA ARG A 134 -7.38 11.77 13.49
C ARG A 134 -8.31 10.56 13.61
N MET A 135 -8.08 9.50 12.84
CA MET A 135 -8.84 8.24 12.94
C MET A 135 -8.48 7.40 14.18
N ARG A 136 -7.41 7.75 14.92
CA ARG A 136 -6.91 6.95 16.06
C ARG A 136 -7.97 6.55 17.09
N PRO A 137 -8.87 7.44 17.57
CA PRO A 137 -9.89 7.03 18.55
C PRO A 137 -10.82 5.95 17.99
N GLY A 138 -11.23 6.09 16.72
CA GLY A 138 -12.06 5.10 16.01
C GLY A 138 -11.33 3.78 15.83
N ILE A 139 -10.06 3.80 15.40
CA ILE A 139 -9.22 2.60 15.26
C ILE A 139 -9.03 1.91 16.62
N ARG A 140 -8.77 2.67 17.70
CA ARG A 140 -8.67 2.10 19.06
C ARG A 140 -9.98 1.46 19.51
N ARG A 141 -11.13 2.08 19.20
CA ARG A 141 -12.45 1.50 19.47
C ARG A 141 -12.70 0.24 18.63
N TRP A 142 -12.33 0.23 17.35
CA TRP A 142 -12.43 -0.97 16.50
C TRP A 142 -11.56 -2.12 17.02
N CYS A 143 -10.36 -1.79 17.54
CA CYS A 143 -9.48 -2.73 18.24
C CYS A 143 -9.91 -3.01 19.69
N SER A 144 -10.94 -2.36 20.20
CA SER A 144 -11.45 -2.65 21.54
C SER A 144 -12.24 -3.94 21.55
N ARG A 145 -12.53 -4.39 22.77
CA ARG A 145 -13.28 -5.61 23.03
C ARG A 145 -14.78 -5.38 23.02
N GLU A 146 -15.18 -4.16 23.35
CA GLU A 146 -16.56 -3.69 23.31
C GLU A 146 -17.14 -3.77 21.90
N MET A 147 -16.28 -3.64 20.88
CA MET A 147 -16.69 -3.80 19.50
C MET A 147 -17.03 -5.27 19.21
N GLY A 148 -18.31 -5.56 18.90
CA GLY A 148 -18.74 -6.89 18.48
C GLY A 148 -18.09 -7.35 17.16
N HIS A 149 -17.91 -8.66 16.99
CA HIS A 149 -17.27 -9.23 15.80
C HIS A 149 -18.04 -8.91 14.50
N GLN A 150 -19.37 -8.92 14.54
CA GLN A 150 -20.22 -8.53 13.40
C GLN A 150 -19.98 -7.07 12.98
N ALA A 151 -19.89 -6.15 13.94
CA ALA A 151 -19.59 -4.75 13.66
C ALA A 151 -18.19 -4.57 13.06
N ARG A 152 -17.17 -5.30 13.57
CA ARG A 152 -15.82 -5.27 12.99
C ARG A 152 -15.81 -5.75 11.54
N ALA A 153 -16.48 -6.87 11.26
CA ALA A 153 -16.58 -7.42 9.92
C ALA A 153 -17.29 -6.46 8.96
N ARG A 154 -18.42 -5.85 9.37
CA ARG A 154 -19.12 -4.83 8.59
C ARG A 154 -18.24 -3.64 8.25
N HIS A 155 -17.50 -3.09 9.21
CA HIS A 155 -16.58 -1.98 8.95
C HIS A 155 -15.45 -2.37 7.97
N ALA A 156 -14.88 -3.57 8.11
CA ALA A 156 -13.80 -4.03 7.22
C ALA A 156 -14.31 -4.30 5.79
N LEU A 157 -15.49 -4.91 5.66
CA LEU A 157 -16.16 -5.11 4.38
C LEU A 157 -16.53 -3.78 3.72
N ALA A 158 -17.07 -2.83 4.49
CA ALA A 158 -17.39 -1.50 3.99
C ALA A 158 -16.13 -0.75 3.52
N ALA A 159 -15.02 -0.83 4.26
CA ALA A 159 -13.76 -0.23 3.86
C ALA A 159 -13.18 -0.88 2.58
N ALA A 160 -13.21 -2.22 2.49
CA ALA A 160 -12.76 -2.94 1.30
C ALA A 160 -13.63 -2.60 0.08
N ALA A 161 -14.96 -2.59 0.23
CA ALA A 161 -15.90 -2.23 -0.81
C ALA A 161 -15.72 -0.77 -1.26
N ALA A 162 -15.46 0.15 -0.32
CA ALA A 162 -15.18 1.55 -0.66
C ALA A 162 -13.92 1.70 -1.50
N ILE A 163 -12.83 0.97 -1.18
CA ILE A 163 -11.60 0.99 -1.98
C ILE A 163 -11.86 0.47 -3.39
N VAL A 164 -12.55 -0.66 -3.52
CA VAL A 164 -12.93 -1.21 -4.84
C VAL A 164 -13.77 -0.21 -5.61
N ALA A 165 -14.78 0.39 -4.97
CA ALA A 165 -15.67 1.37 -5.61
C ALA A 165 -14.92 2.62 -6.07
N ILE A 166 -14.02 3.17 -5.24
CA ILE A 166 -13.17 4.32 -5.61
C ILE A 166 -12.35 4.01 -6.84
N ILE A 167 -11.73 2.83 -6.88
CA ILE A 167 -10.83 2.44 -7.96
C ILE A 167 -11.60 2.14 -9.26
N VAL A 168 -12.77 1.49 -9.15
CA VAL A 168 -13.66 1.28 -10.30
C VAL A 168 -14.18 2.61 -10.84
N ALA A 169 -14.57 3.54 -9.95
CA ALA A 169 -15.04 4.86 -10.34
C ALA A 169 -13.94 5.68 -11.01
N GLU A 170 -12.71 5.61 -10.50
CA GLU A 170 -11.54 6.21 -11.13
C GLU A 170 -11.31 5.65 -12.53
N HIS A 171 -11.32 4.32 -12.69
CA HIS A 171 -11.14 3.69 -13.98
C HIS A 171 -12.22 4.12 -14.99
N ALA A 172 -13.49 4.09 -14.57
CA ALA A 172 -14.60 4.56 -15.40
C ALA A 172 -14.48 6.05 -15.77
N ALA A 173 -14.00 6.89 -14.85
CA ALA A 173 -13.77 8.31 -15.12
C ALA A 173 -12.64 8.53 -16.13
N LEU A 174 -11.58 7.71 -16.09
CA LEU A 174 -10.49 7.76 -17.06
C LEU A 174 -10.95 7.34 -18.45
N GLU A 175 -11.72 6.25 -18.55
CA GLU A 175 -12.32 5.79 -19.80
C GLU A 175 -13.26 6.85 -20.39
N ALA A 176 -14.14 7.44 -19.57
CA ALA A 176 -15.03 8.52 -20.00
C ALA A 176 -14.27 9.77 -20.47
N ALA A 177 -13.09 10.04 -19.90
CA ALA A 177 -12.20 11.13 -20.32
C ALA A 177 -11.31 10.77 -21.52
N GLY A 178 -11.41 9.55 -22.08
CA GLY A 178 -10.55 9.08 -23.17
C GLY A 178 -9.08 8.91 -22.76
N LEU A 179 -8.78 8.81 -21.46
CA LEU A 179 -7.44 8.65 -20.92
C LEU A 179 -7.11 7.16 -20.78
N GLU A 180 -6.34 6.63 -21.71
CA GLU A 180 -5.99 5.21 -21.70
C GLU A 180 -4.93 4.90 -20.62
N PRO A 181 -5.21 4.00 -19.66
CA PRO A 181 -4.23 3.70 -18.61
C PRO A 181 -2.94 3.08 -19.13
N SER A 182 -3.03 2.28 -20.19
CA SER A 182 -1.92 1.58 -20.83
C SER A 182 -0.82 2.54 -21.33
N LYS A 183 -1.15 3.81 -21.59
CA LYS A 183 -0.21 4.81 -22.14
C LYS A 183 1.04 4.97 -21.28
N SER A 184 0.88 4.95 -19.95
CA SER A 184 2.01 5.02 -19.03
C SER A 184 2.86 3.74 -19.01
N VAL A 185 2.26 2.58 -19.31
CA VAL A 185 2.99 1.32 -19.54
C VAL A 185 3.81 1.44 -20.82
N ALA A 186 3.19 1.89 -21.92
CA ALA A 186 3.87 2.02 -23.21
C ALA A 186 5.07 2.97 -23.13
N LYS A 187 4.91 4.14 -22.48
CA LYS A 187 6.02 5.07 -22.22
C LYS A 187 7.14 4.42 -21.40
N ALA A 188 6.80 3.70 -20.34
CA ALA A 188 7.79 3.02 -19.50
C ALA A 188 8.54 1.93 -20.29
N THR A 189 7.82 1.11 -21.07
CA THR A 189 8.39 0.01 -21.85
C THR A 189 9.32 0.54 -22.94
N ALA A 190 8.94 1.61 -23.63
CA ALA A 190 9.77 2.24 -24.67
C ALA A 190 11.07 2.82 -24.10
N ALA A 191 11.04 3.33 -22.87
CA ALA A 191 12.20 3.98 -22.25
C ALA A 191 13.15 3.01 -21.51
N CYS A 192 12.69 1.81 -21.13
CA CYS A 192 13.44 0.92 -20.25
C CYS A 192 14.33 -0.08 -20.99
N ARG A 193 15.58 -0.20 -20.53
CA ARG A 193 16.57 -1.12 -21.13
C ARG A 193 16.52 -2.55 -20.58
N GLY A 194 15.99 -2.74 -19.37
CA GLY A 194 16.03 -4.01 -18.62
C GLY A 194 14.66 -4.59 -18.27
N GLY A 195 13.63 -4.26 -19.06
CA GLY A 195 12.24 -4.58 -18.76
C GLY A 195 11.60 -3.62 -17.74
N VAL A 196 10.27 -3.62 -17.69
CA VAL A 196 9.48 -2.80 -16.77
C VAL A 196 8.87 -3.64 -15.66
N HIS A 197 8.57 -3.02 -14.52
CA HIS A 197 7.92 -3.69 -13.39
C HIS A 197 6.88 -2.78 -12.72
N GLY A 198 6.00 -3.40 -11.94
CA GLY A 198 4.85 -2.74 -11.32
C GLY A 198 3.58 -2.92 -12.14
N THR A 199 2.49 -2.31 -11.68
CA THR A 199 1.18 -2.37 -12.34
C THR A 199 0.59 -0.98 -12.45
N VAL A 200 0.07 -0.62 -13.63
CA VAL A 200 -0.68 0.62 -13.85
C VAL A 200 -2.16 0.45 -13.48
N ALA A 201 -2.63 -0.80 -13.54
CA ALA A 201 -3.96 -1.20 -13.12
C ALA A 201 -3.93 -1.86 -11.73
N THR A 202 -4.49 -1.15 -10.76
CA THR A 202 -5.53 -1.56 -9.80
C THR A 202 -5.53 -3.00 -9.26
N GLY A 203 -5.56 -4.07 -10.06
CA GLY A 203 -5.82 -5.44 -9.58
C GLY A 203 -4.91 -5.95 -8.47
N LYS A 204 -3.57 -5.82 -8.60
CA LYS A 204 -2.62 -6.25 -7.56
C LYS A 204 -2.69 -5.38 -6.30
N GLY A 205 -2.87 -4.06 -6.46
CA GLY A 205 -3.04 -3.12 -5.35
C GLY A 205 -4.35 -3.34 -4.59
N ILE A 206 -5.48 -3.46 -5.31
CA ILE A 206 -6.79 -3.81 -4.77
C ILE A 206 -6.72 -5.11 -3.98
N ALA A 207 -6.21 -6.19 -4.59
CA ALA A 207 -6.18 -7.50 -3.95
C ALA A 207 -5.35 -7.48 -2.67
N ARG A 208 -4.19 -6.81 -2.72
CA ARG A 208 -3.33 -6.60 -1.55
C ARG A 208 -4.02 -5.79 -0.46
N ASP A 209 -4.62 -4.65 -0.79
CA ASP A 209 -5.15 -3.71 0.19
C ASP A 209 -6.47 -4.20 0.80
N THR A 210 -7.39 -4.69 -0.03
CA THR A 210 -8.64 -5.32 0.43
C THR A 210 -8.34 -6.61 1.20
N GLY A 211 -7.42 -7.44 0.70
CA GLY A 211 -6.97 -8.65 1.37
C GLY A 211 -6.33 -8.38 2.73
N ALA A 212 -5.58 -7.28 2.88
CA ALA A 212 -4.99 -6.89 4.16
C ALA A 212 -6.06 -6.40 5.16
N LEU A 213 -7.06 -5.64 4.72
CA LEU A 213 -8.16 -5.18 5.57
C LEU A 213 -9.07 -6.33 6.03
N LEU A 214 -9.45 -7.22 5.10
CA LEU A 214 -10.27 -8.39 5.41
C LEU A 214 -9.50 -9.39 6.28
N GLY A 215 -8.22 -9.59 5.98
CA GLY A 215 -7.29 -10.37 6.79
C GLY A 215 -7.31 -9.86 8.24
N ALA A 216 -7.03 -8.57 8.45
CA ALA A 216 -7.03 -7.94 9.77
C ALA A 216 -8.33 -8.17 10.57
N ALA A 217 -9.49 -8.13 9.92
CA ALA A 217 -10.78 -8.40 10.56
C ALA A 217 -10.96 -9.88 10.91
N ALA A 218 -10.66 -10.78 9.96
CA ALA A 218 -10.86 -12.22 10.09
C ALA A 218 -10.05 -12.80 11.23
N GLY A 219 -8.74 -12.55 11.28
CA GLY A 219 -7.94 -13.16 12.33
C GLY A 219 -8.04 -12.45 13.69
N ARG A 220 -8.59 -11.23 13.73
CA ARG A 220 -9.05 -10.63 14.99
C ARG A 220 -10.33 -11.30 15.48
N TRP A 221 -11.25 -11.67 14.60
CA TRP A 221 -12.38 -12.53 14.96
C TRP A 221 -11.90 -13.88 15.51
N VAL A 222 -11.02 -14.57 14.79
CA VAL A 222 -10.40 -15.83 15.26
C VAL A 222 -9.78 -15.67 16.64
N TYR A 223 -9.04 -14.60 16.88
CA TYR A 223 -8.44 -14.31 18.19
C TYR A 223 -9.47 -14.24 19.31
N TYR A 224 -10.51 -13.41 19.17
CA TYR A 224 -11.49 -13.24 20.23
C TYR A 224 -12.41 -14.45 20.42
N SER A 225 -12.61 -15.26 19.39
CA SER A 225 -13.42 -16.48 19.48
C SER A 225 -12.71 -17.62 20.21
N ASN A 226 -11.37 -17.62 20.23
CA ASN A 226 -10.56 -18.74 20.73
C ASN A 226 -9.64 -18.37 21.92
N ALA A 227 -9.49 -17.09 22.24
CA ALA A 227 -8.65 -16.68 23.35
C ALA A 227 -9.27 -17.13 24.70
N PRO A 228 -8.50 -17.77 25.60
CA PRO A 228 -8.98 -18.19 26.91
C PRO A 228 -9.62 -17.06 27.70
N ARG A 229 -10.72 -17.33 28.42
CA ARG A 229 -11.47 -16.30 29.19
C ARG A 229 -10.61 -15.51 30.17
N ASN A 230 -9.56 -16.11 30.75
CA ASN A 230 -8.59 -15.48 31.65
C ASN A 230 -7.59 -14.57 30.90
N VAL A 231 -7.10 -14.97 29.73
CA VAL A 231 -6.31 -14.10 28.83
C VAL A 231 -7.16 -12.92 28.41
N LEU A 232 -8.41 -13.19 28.06
CA LEU A 232 -9.51 -12.26 27.85
C LEU A 232 -10.03 -11.61 29.16
N ALA A 233 -9.51 -11.85 30.35
CA ALA A 233 -9.90 -11.06 31.53
C ALA A 233 -8.81 -10.04 31.88
N SER A 234 -7.58 -10.29 31.43
CA SER A 234 -6.45 -9.40 31.67
C SER A 234 -6.60 -8.06 30.93
N LYS A 235 -6.13 -6.97 31.55
CA LYS A 235 -5.96 -5.67 30.88
C LYS A 235 -4.99 -5.76 29.67
N ASP A 236 -4.22 -6.84 29.59
CA ASP A 236 -3.25 -7.13 28.53
C ASP A 236 -3.78 -8.09 27.44
N ALA A 237 -5.07 -8.43 27.45
CA ALA A 237 -5.73 -9.27 26.46
C ALA A 237 -5.66 -8.74 25.01
N GLY A 238 -5.19 -7.51 24.80
CA GLY A 238 -4.92 -6.96 23.47
C GLY A 238 -3.45 -7.04 23.06
N LYS A 239 -2.55 -7.48 23.94
CA LYS A 239 -1.09 -7.48 23.73
C LYS A 239 -0.50 -8.88 23.50
N ARG A 240 -1.32 -9.94 23.60
CA ARG A 240 -0.88 -11.33 23.49
C ARG A 240 -1.72 -12.06 22.44
N LEU A 241 -1.40 -11.82 21.16
CA LEU A 241 -1.94 -12.58 20.04
C LEU A 241 -1.10 -13.88 19.91
N PRO A 242 -1.67 -15.09 20.04
CA PRO A 242 -0.90 -16.32 19.86
C PRO A 242 -0.50 -16.48 18.39
N TRP A 243 0.72 -16.97 18.16
CA TRP A 243 1.38 -17.08 16.85
C TRP A 243 0.53 -17.73 15.74
N TRP A 244 -0.39 -18.63 16.08
CA TRP A 244 -1.28 -19.31 15.12
C TRP A 244 -2.45 -18.44 14.63
N ALA A 245 -2.94 -17.49 15.44
CA ALA A 245 -3.93 -16.50 15.00
C ALA A 245 -3.32 -15.51 13.99
N LEU A 246 -2.00 -15.33 14.06
CA LEU A 246 -1.23 -14.58 13.07
C LEU A 246 -1.08 -15.37 11.78
N ALA A 247 -0.75 -16.66 11.84
CA ALA A 247 -0.68 -17.50 10.64
C ALA A 247 -2.00 -17.48 9.83
N LEU A 248 -3.16 -17.36 10.48
CA LEU A 248 -4.47 -17.22 9.82
C LEU A 248 -4.76 -15.79 9.31
N LEU A 249 -4.42 -14.75 10.06
CA LEU A 249 -4.49 -13.35 9.59
C LEU A 249 -3.72 -13.15 8.27
N TRP A 250 -2.55 -13.78 8.20
CA TRP A 250 -1.56 -13.53 7.16
C TRP A 250 -1.60 -14.57 6.05
N GLY A 251 -2.00 -15.81 6.34
CA GLY A 251 -2.20 -16.86 5.33
C GLY A 251 -3.25 -16.46 4.29
N VAL A 252 -4.33 -15.77 4.71
CA VAL A 252 -5.39 -15.31 3.79
C VAL A 252 -4.92 -14.12 2.92
N SER A 253 -4.20 -13.15 3.48
CA SER A 253 -3.65 -12.02 2.71
C SER A 253 -2.51 -12.47 1.76
N ALA A 254 -1.69 -13.45 2.18
CA ALA A 254 -0.64 -14.04 1.36
C ALA A 254 -1.22 -14.93 0.24
N LEU A 255 -2.22 -15.77 0.53
CA LEU A 255 -2.91 -16.60 -0.47
C LEU A 255 -3.73 -15.78 -1.48
N ALA A 256 -4.37 -14.69 -1.05
CA ALA A 256 -5.06 -13.77 -1.94
C ALA A 256 -4.08 -13.04 -2.88
N SER A 257 -2.92 -12.65 -2.37
CA SER A 257 -1.84 -12.07 -3.18
C SER A 257 -1.23 -13.11 -4.14
N LEU A 258 -1.07 -14.36 -3.71
CA LEU A 258 -0.53 -15.48 -4.51
C LEU A 258 -1.48 -15.96 -5.62
N ARG A 259 -2.80 -16.04 -5.39
CA ARG A 259 -3.78 -16.39 -6.44
C ARG A 259 -3.99 -15.27 -7.47
N ALA A 260 -3.88 -14.01 -7.04
CA ALA A 260 -3.90 -12.88 -7.97
C ALA A 260 -2.64 -12.82 -8.86
N LEU A 261 -1.49 -13.31 -8.36
CA LEU A 261 -0.28 -13.49 -9.18
C LEU A 261 -0.51 -14.48 -10.32
N THR A 262 -1.15 -15.62 -10.04
CA THR A 262 -1.42 -16.65 -11.06
C THR A 262 -2.52 -16.27 -12.06
N ALA A 263 -3.50 -15.44 -11.67
CA ALA A 263 -4.61 -15.08 -12.55
C ALA A 263 -4.27 -13.98 -13.58
N VAL A 264 -3.33 -13.08 -13.27
CA VAL A 264 -2.96 -11.95 -14.14
C VAL A 264 -1.78 -12.28 -15.07
N GLU A 265 -0.85 -13.15 -14.65
CA GLU A 265 0.22 -13.64 -15.55
C GLU A 265 -0.36 -14.39 -16.77
N VAL A 266 -1.45 -15.15 -16.58
CA VAL A 266 -2.13 -15.85 -17.68
C VAL A 266 -2.76 -14.88 -18.68
N ALA A 267 -3.24 -13.71 -18.24
CA ALA A 267 -3.81 -12.70 -19.12
C ALA A 267 -2.74 -11.87 -19.87
N GLY A 268 -1.61 -11.56 -19.22
CA GLY A 268 -0.52 -10.80 -19.82
C GLY A 268 0.30 -11.58 -20.86
N VAL A 269 0.47 -12.90 -20.66
CA VAL A 269 1.14 -13.77 -21.65
C VAL A 269 0.24 -14.03 -22.86
N ALA A 270 -1.08 -14.15 -22.66
CA ALA A 270 -2.03 -14.32 -23.77
C ALA A 270 -2.13 -13.06 -24.66
N ALA A 271 -2.03 -11.85 -24.09
CA ALA A 271 -2.09 -10.60 -24.85
C ALA A 271 -0.77 -10.27 -25.59
N ALA A 272 0.38 -10.71 -25.07
CA ALA A 272 1.69 -10.47 -25.69
C ALA A 272 2.07 -11.51 -26.77
N GLY A 273 1.44 -12.70 -26.78
CA GLY A 273 1.75 -13.80 -27.70
C GLY A 273 0.92 -13.85 -29.00
N GLY A 274 -0.11 -13.01 -29.16
CA GLY A 274 -1.08 -13.10 -30.26
C GLY A 274 -0.80 -12.23 -31.50
N GLY A 275 0.26 -11.42 -31.51
CA GLY A 275 0.45 -10.36 -32.51
C GLY A 275 1.48 -10.61 -33.62
N GLY A 276 2.01 -11.83 -33.78
CA GLY A 276 3.15 -12.05 -34.68
C GLY A 276 3.25 -13.45 -35.26
N ALA A 277 2.26 -13.86 -36.04
CA ALA A 277 2.40 -14.94 -37.01
C ALA A 277 1.29 -14.83 -38.06
N GLY A 278 1.54 -14.07 -39.13
CA GLY A 278 0.59 -13.94 -40.22
C GLY A 278 0.88 -12.80 -41.19
N GLN A 279 2.04 -12.82 -41.85
CA GLN A 279 2.27 -12.47 -43.26
C GLN A 279 3.74 -12.71 -43.63
#